data_AF-A0A7S0LJH9-F1
#
_entry.id   AF-A0A7S0LJH9-F1
#
_cell.length_a   1.000
_cell.length_b   1.000
_cell.length_c   1.000
_cell.angle_alpha   90.00
_cell.angle_beta   90.00
_cell.angle_gamma   90.00
#
_symmetry.space_group_name_H-M   'P 1'
#
loop_
_entity.id
_entity.type
_entity.pdbx_description
1 polymer ?
#
loop_
_entity_poly.entity_id
_entity_poly.type
_entity_poly.pdbx_seq_one_letter_code
_entity_poly.pdbx_strand_id
1 'polypeptide(L)'
;APNSTSPTLPPPPSPLAVPPPPPPPPPPSPVPVSPSPASSGIPTGGVLVLRGSATTNTGNSVLGCLRPGEDDDTKTMAGAQYPSIAGQCCTSAGRCQRKFNNVCVAEPSTNGVIEQLNFAEAAARCASFSLELCEQSCRGTGCLYDRHPVFTKLPCPTAPNSTSPTLPPPPSPLAVPPPPPPPPPPSPVPVSPSPASSGIPTGGVLVLRGSATTNTGNSVLGCLRPGEDDDTKTMAGAQYPSIAGQCCTSAGRCQRKFNNVCVAEPSTNGVIEQLNFAEAAARCASFSLELCEQSCRGTGCLYDRHPVFTKLPCPTAPNSTSP
;
A
#
# COMPACT_ATOMS: atom_id res chain seq x y z
N ALA A 1 7.43 116.97 -8.73
CA ALA A 1 6.08 116.38 -8.66
C ALA A 1 5.70 115.89 -10.06
N PRO A 2 5.00 114.76 -10.26
CA PRO A 2 4.58 113.67 -9.35
C PRO A 2 5.40 112.37 -9.60
N ASN A 3 5.85 111.66 -8.57
CA ASN A 3 5.21 110.51 -7.94
C ASN A 3 4.57 109.50 -8.93
N SER A 4 5.33 108.46 -9.30
CA SER A 4 4.81 107.29 -10.00
C SER A 4 5.17 106.05 -9.19
N THR A 5 4.29 105.75 -8.24
CA THR A 5 4.27 104.53 -7.44
C THR A 5 3.89 103.36 -8.33
N SER A 6 4.85 102.48 -8.62
CA SER A 6 4.60 101.22 -9.29
C SER A 6 3.92 100.25 -8.30
N PRO A 7 2.85 99.54 -8.70
CA PRO A 7 2.11 98.65 -7.80
C PRO A 7 2.89 97.38 -7.50
N THR A 8 3.18 97.15 -6.21
CA THR A 8 3.72 95.91 -5.67
C THR A 8 2.73 94.77 -5.91
N LEU A 9 3.11 93.80 -6.74
CA LEU A 9 2.38 92.54 -6.90
C LEU A 9 2.42 91.75 -5.57
N PRO A 10 1.30 91.15 -5.13
CA PRO A 10 1.30 90.29 -3.96
C PRO A 10 2.15 89.03 -4.23
N PRO A 11 2.84 88.48 -3.20
CA PRO A 11 3.59 87.26 -3.34
C PRO A 11 2.66 86.08 -3.68
N PRO A 12 3.15 85.08 -4.44
CA PRO A 12 2.37 83.88 -4.75
C PRO A 12 2.00 83.14 -3.45
N PRO A 13 0.82 82.49 -3.38
CA PRO A 13 0.43 81.71 -2.21
C PRO A 13 1.44 80.56 -2.03
N SER A 14 1.89 80.39 -0.79
CA SER A 14 2.77 79.29 -0.39
C SER A 14 2.18 77.95 -0.83
N PRO A 15 2.98 77.01 -1.37
CA PRO A 15 2.49 75.69 -1.70
C PRO A 15 1.96 75.04 -0.43
N LEU A 16 0.68 74.64 -0.46
CA LEU A 16 0.06 73.85 0.59
C LEU A 16 0.95 72.63 0.86
N ALA A 17 1.38 72.49 2.12
CA ALA A 17 2.15 71.34 2.55
C ALA A 17 1.39 70.06 2.16
N VAL A 18 2.00 69.26 1.28
CA VAL A 18 1.48 67.95 0.91
C VAL A 18 1.44 67.12 2.21
N PRO A 19 0.28 66.59 2.62
CA PRO A 19 0.23 65.74 3.80
C PRO A 19 1.14 64.53 3.58
N PRO A 20 1.89 64.09 4.60
CA PRO A 20 2.74 62.91 4.47
C PRO A 20 1.88 61.72 4.02
N PRO A 21 2.42 60.82 3.16
CA PRO A 21 1.71 59.61 2.80
C PRO A 21 1.35 58.83 4.07
N PRO A 22 0.17 58.18 4.11
CA PRO A 22 -0.18 57.35 5.24
C PRO A 22 0.92 56.30 5.44
N PRO A 23 1.25 55.95 6.70
CA PRO A 23 2.21 54.89 6.96
C PRO A 23 1.76 53.61 6.24
N PRO A 24 2.70 52.80 5.73
CA PRO A 24 2.36 51.52 5.15
C PRO A 24 1.54 50.71 6.17
N PRO A 25 0.55 49.92 5.72
CA PRO A 25 -0.19 49.06 6.62
C PRO A 25 0.80 48.20 7.41
N PRO A 26 0.56 47.97 8.71
CA PRO A 26 1.41 47.07 9.48
C PRO A 26 1.53 45.74 8.74
N PRO A 27 2.69 45.08 8.76
CA PRO A 27 2.81 43.74 8.19
C PRO A 27 1.69 42.88 8.77
N PRO A 28 1.05 42.02 7.96
CA PRO A 28 0.00 41.14 8.45
C PRO A 28 0.55 40.45 9.70
N SER A 29 -0.14 40.64 10.83
CA SER A 29 0.24 39.98 12.08
C SER A 29 0.41 38.49 11.77
N PRO A 30 1.49 37.83 12.25
CA PRO A 30 1.63 36.40 12.05
C PRO A 30 0.34 35.78 12.56
N VAL A 31 -0.38 35.15 11.63
CA VAL A 31 -1.63 34.45 11.91
C VAL A 31 -1.35 33.59 13.14
N PRO A 32 -2.17 33.65 14.20
CA PRO A 32 -1.97 32.81 15.36
C PRO A 32 -1.90 31.38 14.84
N VAL A 33 -0.74 30.76 15.06
CA VAL A 33 -0.44 29.38 14.69
C VAL A 33 -1.51 28.57 15.39
N SER A 34 -2.55 28.21 14.63
CA SER A 34 -3.64 27.41 15.15
C SER A 34 -3.07 26.08 15.63
N PRO A 35 -3.56 25.59 16.77
CA PRO A 35 -2.90 24.57 17.53
C PRO A 35 -2.83 23.29 16.71
N SER A 36 -1.60 22.80 16.55
CA SER A 36 -1.19 21.42 16.32
C SER A 36 -1.91 20.67 15.18
N PRO A 37 -1.18 20.21 14.15
CA PRO A 37 -1.76 19.37 13.11
C PRO A 37 -2.34 18.10 13.74
N ALA A 38 -3.65 17.92 13.59
CA ALA A 38 -4.24 16.59 13.72
C ALA A 38 -3.43 15.69 12.79
N SER A 39 -2.71 14.73 13.36
CA SER A 39 -1.68 13.91 12.73
C SER A 39 -1.94 13.67 11.24
N SER A 40 -1.29 14.46 10.39
CA SER A 40 -1.56 14.56 8.96
C SER A 40 -1.08 13.36 8.13
N GLY A 41 -0.72 12.26 8.79
CA GLY A 41 -0.29 11.04 8.12
C GLY A 41 -1.43 10.06 7.98
N ILE A 42 -1.14 8.93 7.35
CA ILE A 42 -2.04 7.78 7.42
C ILE A 42 -2.21 7.40 8.91
N PRO A 43 -3.42 7.13 9.41
CA PRO A 43 -3.62 6.69 10.78
C PRO A 43 -2.91 5.36 11.06
N THR A 44 -2.55 5.08 12.32
CA THR A 44 -1.82 3.87 12.74
C THR A 44 -2.43 2.55 12.22
N GLY A 45 -3.76 2.50 12.06
CA GLY A 45 -4.46 1.33 11.53
C GLY A 45 -4.40 1.17 10.00
N GLY A 46 -3.87 2.15 9.27
CA GLY A 46 -3.97 2.27 7.83
C GLY A 46 -5.35 2.70 7.35
N VAL A 47 -5.44 3.10 6.08
CA VAL A 47 -6.70 3.51 5.43
C VAL A 47 -6.96 2.76 4.14
N LEU A 48 -8.23 2.48 3.87
CA LEU A 48 -8.62 1.86 2.61
C LEU A 48 -8.65 2.86 1.46
N VAL A 49 -8.24 2.37 0.29
CA VAL A 49 -8.49 3.02 -0.99
C VAL A 49 -9.55 2.21 -1.70
N LEU A 50 -10.62 2.89 -2.14
CA LEU A 50 -11.74 2.26 -2.82
C LEU A 50 -11.71 2.57 -4.32
N ARG A 51 -12.44 1.79 -5.11
CA ARG A 51 -12.77 2.16 -6.48
C ARG A 51 -13.69 3.39 -6.45
N GLY A 52 -13.42 4.39 -7.28
CA GLY A 52 -14.26 5.59 -7.36
C GLY A 52 -15.69 5.34 -7.83
N SER A 53 -15.97 4.18 -8.45
CA SER A 53 -17.31 3.73 -8.84
C SER A 53 -17.89 2.66 -7.90
N ALA A 54 -17.26 2.41 -6.75
CA ALA A 54 -17.75 1.46 -5.77
C ALA A 54 -19.15 1.85 -5.26
N THR A 55 -19.99 0.84 -5.06
CA THR A 55 -21.32 0.95 -4.41
C THR A 55 -21.33 0.39 -2.99
N THR A 56 -20.24 -0.25 -2.59
CA THR A 56 -20.05 -0.88 -1.28
C THR A 56 -18.64 -0.62 -0.81
N ASN A 57 -18.36 -0.81 0.48
CA ASN A 57 -17.04 -0.58 1.05
C ASN A 57 -16.27 -1.89 1.28
N THR A 58 -16.63 -2.96 0.56
CA THR A 58 -16.13 -4.32 0.83
C THR A 58 -15.86 -5.09 -0.46
N GLY A 59 -15.07 -6.15 -0.36
CA GLY A 59 -14.78 -7.07 -1.45
C GLY A 59 -14.13 -6.34 -2.64
N ASN A 60 -14.69 -6.54 -3.84
CA ASN A 60 -14.15 -5.99 -5.08
C ASN A 60 -14.15 -4.45 -5.15
N SER A 61 -14.77 -3.76 -4.18
CA SER A 61 -14.77 -2.30 -4.09
C SER A 61 -13.51 -1.73 -3.45
N VAL A 62 -12.80 -2.55 -2.67
CA VAL A 62 -11.53 -2.20 -2.02
C VAL A 62 -10.39 -2.49 -2.99
N LEU A 63 -9.53 -1.50 -3.22
CA LEU A 63 -8.37 -1.62 -4.10
C LEU A 63 -7.09 -1.88 -3.33
N GLY A 64 -6.98 -1.37 -2.11
CA GLY A 64 -5.82 -1.56 -1.27
C GLY A 64 -5.96 -0.87 0.08
N CYS A 65 -4.92 -1.03 0.89
CA CYS A 65 -4.75 -0.41 2.19
C CYS A 65 -3.45 0.41 2.13
N LEU A 66 -3.50 1.67 2.56
CA LEU A 66 -2.31 2.49 2.77
C LEU A 66 -1.89 2.38 4.23
N ARG A 67 -0.61 2.12 4.48
CA ARG A 67 -0.01 2.01 5.81
C ARG A 67 0.85 3.22 6.15
N PRO A 68 0.82 3.68 7.41
CA PRO A 68 1.70 4.76 7.86
C PRO A 68 3.16 4.33 7.81
N GLY A 69 4.05 5.24 7.40
CA GLY A 69 5.49 5.02 7.25
C GLY A 69 5.90 4.32 5.96
N GLU A 70 4.96 3.66 5.28
CA GLU A 70 5.20 2.93 4.02
C GLU A 70 4.55 3.62 2.83
N ASP A 71 3.29 4.05 3.00
CA ASP A 71 2.44 4.58 1.92
C ASP A 71 2.16 6.09 2.04
N ASP A 72 2.87 6.82 2.90
CA ASP A 72 2.60 8.24 3.15
C ASP A 72 2.72 9.10 1.88
N ASP A 73 3.56 8.68 0.93
CA ASP A 73 3.76 9.34 -0.37
C ASP A 73 2.97 8.69 -1.51
N THR A 74 2.11 7.71 -1.24
CA THR A 74 1.37 6.98 -2.27
C THR A 74 0.30 7.85 -2.91
N LYS A 75 0.47 8.08 -4.23
CA LYS A 75 -0.42 8.92 -5.08
C LYS A 75 -1.18 8.11 -6.13
N THR A 76 -0.82 6.84 -6.31
CA THR A 76 -1.38 5.97 -7.36
C THR A 76 -1.70 4.58 -6.80
N MET A 77 -2.79 3.99 -7.27
CA MET A 77 -3.18 2.62 -6.97
C MET A 77 -3.78 1.94 -8.21
N ALA A 78 -3.40 0.69 -8.44
CA ALA A 78 -3.97 -0.11 -9.52
C ALA A 78 -5.42 -0.56 -9.21
N GLY A 79 -6.15 -0.99 -10.24
CA GLY A 79 -7.49 -1.58 -10.08
C GLY A 79 -8.68 -0.67 -10.41
N ALA A 80 -8.41 0.54 -10.91
CA ALA A 80 -9.35 1.38 -11.64
C ALA A 80 -8.85 1.66 -13.08
N GLN A 81 -9.64 2.38 -13.88
CA GLN A 81 -9.27 2.71 -15.26
C GLN A 81 -8.02 3.61 -15.32
N TYR A 82 -7.86 4.50 -14.34
CA TYR A 82 -6.69 5.35 -14.18
C TYR A 82 -6.10 5.15 -12.79
N PRO A 83 -4.76 5.11 -12.64
CA PRO A 83 -4.13 4.73 -11.38
C PRO A 83 -4.05 5.86 -10.36
N SER A 84 -4.11 7.13 -10.74
CA SER A 84 -4.01 8.26 -9.80
C SER A 84 -5.18 8.28 -8.81
N ILE A 85 -4.88 8.35 -7.51
CA ILE A 85 -5.86 8.34 -6.42
C ILE A 85 -6.45 9.73 -6.25
N ALA A 86 -7.77 9.83 -6.35
CA ALA A 86 -8.49 11.08 -6.20
C ALA A 86 -8.93 11.32 -4.75
N GLY A 87 -8.86 12.58 -4.32
CA GLY A 87 -9.48 13.02 -3.06
C GLY A 87 -11.00 13.09 -3.19
N GLN A 88 -11.71 12.73 -2.13
CA GLN A 88 -13.15 12.91 -2.02
C GLN A 88 -13.51 13.27 -0.58
N CYS A 89 -14.35 14.28 -0.43
CA CYS A 89 -14.66 14.85 0.86
C CYS A 89 -16.12 14.60 1.22
N CYS A 90 -16.38 14.44 2.51
CA CYS A 90 -17.70 14.27 3.07
C CYS A 90 -17.92 15.32 4.16
N THR A 91 -19.17 15.71 4.35
CA THR A 91 -19.54 16.41 5.58
C THR A 91 -19.47 15.44 6.76
N SER A 92 -19.47 15.96 7.99
CA SER A 92 -19.59 15.15 9.21
C SER A 92 -20.87 14.31 9.27
N ALA A 93 -21.90 14.70 8.53
CA ALA A 93 -23.13 13.93 8.33
C ALA A 93 -23.01 12.87 7.20
N GLY A 94 -21.83 12.68 6.61
CA GLY A 94 -21.58 11.69 5.56
C GLY A 94 -22.02 12.09 4.15
N ARG A 95 -22.38 13.36 3.91
CA ARG A 95 -22.78 13.80 2.57
C ARG A 95 -21.58 13.93 1.64
N CYS A 96 -21.58 13.13 0.58
CA CYS A 96 -20.53 13.05 -0.41
C CYS A 96 -20.36 14.31 -1.27
N GLN A 97 -19.12 14.80 -1.38
CA GLN A 97 -18.73 15.95 -2.19
C GLN A 97 -17.36 15.72 -2.86
N ARG A 98 -17.38 15.63 -4.20
CA ARG A 98 -16.15 15.69 -5.02
C ARG A 98 -15.87 17.10 -5.54
N LYS A 99 -16.86 17.98 -5.43
CA LYS A 99 -16.79 19.39 -5.82
C LYS A 99 -17.18 20.26 -4.64
N PHE A 100 -16.43 21.32 -4.42
CA PHE A 100 -16.77 22.40 -3.52
C PHE A 100 -16.66 23.71 -4.28
N ASN A 101 -17.72 24.54 -4.28
CA ASN A 101 -17.79 25.76 -5.10
C ASN A 101 -17.39 25.55 -6.58
N ASN A 102 -17.86 24.45 -7.19
CA ASN A 102 -17.51 24.00 -8.55
C ASN A 102 -16.05 23.58 -8.80
N VAL A 103 -15.19 23.59 -7.78
CA VAL A 103 -13.79 23.14 -7.85
C VAL A 103 -13.70 21.69 -7.38
N CYS A 104 -13.01 20.84 -8.14
CA CYS A 104 -12.76 19.45 -7.77
C CYS A 104 -11.63 19.35 -6.74
N VAL A 105 -11.72 18.39 -5.81
CA VAL A 105 -10.74 18.24 -4.72
C VAL A 105 -9.31 18.08 -5.23
N ALA A 106 -9.10 17.30 -6.29
CA ALA A 106 -7.82 17.01 -6.94
C ALA A 106 -7.84 17.38 -8.44
N GLU A 107 -8.45 18.53 -8.78
CA GLU A 107 -8.71 18.98 -10.16
C GLU A 107 -9.63 18.03 -10.99
N PRO A 108 -10.27 18.51 -12.07
CA PRO A 108 -11.09 17.67 -12.94
C PRO A 108 -10.22 16.64 -13.68
N SER A 109 -10.65 15.37 -13.71
CA SER A 109 -9.94 14.36 -14.51
C SER A 109 -10.08 14.64 -16.00
N THR A 110 -8.95 14.90 -16.66
CA THR A 110 -8.87 15.11 -18.12
C THR A 110 -8.03 13.99 -18.71
N ASN A 111 -8.66 13.12 -19.50
CA ASN A 111 -8.02 11.90 -20.05
C ASN A 111 -7.34 11.01 -18.99
N GLY A 112 -7.84 11.03 -17.75
CA GLY A 112 -7.27 10.24 -16.65
C GLY A 112 -6.14 10.92 -15.89
N VAL A 113 -5.84 12.19 -16.19
CA VAL A 113 -4.89 13.00 -15.44
C VAL A 113 -5.65 13.86 -14.44
N ILE A 114 -5.23 13.79 -13.18
CA ILE A 114 -5.70 14.61 -12.05
C ILE A 114 -4.49 15.15 -11.29
N GLU A 115 -4.72 16.10 -10.39
CA GLU A 115 -3.70 16.51 -9.42
C GLU A 115 -3.32 15.31 -8.54
N GLN A 116 -2.02 15.02 -8.44
CA GLN A 116 -1.54 13.89 -7.65
C GLN A 116 -1.33 14.30 -6.19
N LEU A 117 -2.33 13.98 -5.38
CA LEU A 117 -2.30 14.17 -3.94
C LEU A 117 -1.95 12.85 -3.25
N ASN A 118 -1.12 12.89 -2.21
CA ASN A 118 -1.01 11.78 -1.26
C ASN A 118 -2.15 11.86 -0.22
N PHE A 119 -2.21 10.90 0.70
CA PHE A 119 -3.28 10.84 1.70
C PHE A 119 -3.34 12.10 2.57
N ALA A 120 -2.17 12.58 3.02
CA ALA A 120 -2.03 13.78 3.85
C ALA A 120 -2.56 15.03 3.14
N GLU A 121 -2.15 15.22 1.89
CA GLU A 121 -2.53 16.34 1.03
C GLU A 121 -4.04 16.30 0.74
N ALA A 122 -4.60 15.12 0.45
CA ALA A 122 -6.03 14.95 0.22
C ALA A 122 -6.86 15.24 1.49
N ALA A 123 -6.40 14.79 2.65
CA ALA A 123 -7.04 15.08 3.93
C ALA A 123 -6.99 16.58 4.26
N ALA A 124 -5.83 17.22 4.07
CA ALA A 124 -5.65 18.66 4.26
C ALA A 124 -6.54 19.48 3.31
N ARG A 125 -6.71 19.01 2.06
CA ARG A 125 -7.61 19.63 1.08
C ARG A 125 -9.08 19.52 1.47
N CYS A 126 -9.50 18.41 2.06
CA CYS A 126 -10.86 18.32 2.63
C CYS A 126 -11.02 19.26 3.83
N ALA A 127 -10.02 19.30 4.72
CA ALA A 127 -10.04 20.12 5.93
C ALA A 127 -10.11 21.62 5.60
N SER A 128 -9.47 22.09 4.52
CA SER A 128 -9.55 23.49 4.08
C SER A 128 -10.96 23.92 3.66
N PHE A 129 -11.81 22.96 3.29
CA PHE A 129 -13.23 23.17 3.00
C PHE A 129 -14.15 22.89 4.21
N SER A 130 -13.58 22.69 5.40
CA SER A 130 -14.32 22.22 6.59
C SER A 130 -15.03 20.88 6.38
N LEU A 131 -14.44 20.01 5.56
CA LEU A 131 -14.90 18.65 5.27
C LEU A 131 -13.85 17.63 5.74
N GLU A 132 -14.20 16.36 5.71
CA GLU A 132 -13.31 15.25 6.03
C GLU A 132 -13.27 14.23 4.89
N LEU A 133 -12.28 13.32 4.88
CA LEU A 133 -12.29 12.21 3.91
C LEU A 133 -13.52 11.32 4.12
N CYS A 134 -14.06 10.78 3.04
CA CYS A 134 -15.27 9.96 3.12
C CYS A 134 -15.01 8.54 3.64
N GLU A 135 -16.03 7.92 4.25
CA GLU A 135 -16.07 6.48 4.58
C GLU A 135 -16.63 5.62 3.44
N GLN A 136 -16.80 6.19 2.26
CA GLN A 136 -17.47 5.54 1.13
C GLN A 136 -17.08 6.20 -0.17
N SER A 137 -17.29 5.51 -1.30
CA SER A 137 -17.08 6.11 -2.61
C SER A 137 -18.21 7.08 -2.97
N CYS A 138 -17.85 8.31 -3.36
CA CYS A 138 -18.81 9.32 -3.80
C CYS A 138 -19.18 9.17 -5.28
N ARG A 139 -19.56 7.96 -5.66
CA ARG A 139 -19.88 7.60 -7.04
C ARG A 139 -20.89 8.59 -7.64
N GLY A 140 -20.64 9.04 -8.87
CA GLY A 140 -21.57 9.86 -9.63
C GLY A 140 -21.66 11.33 -9.20
N THR A 141 -20.89 11.79 -8.22
CA THR A 141 -20.94 13.21 -7.77
C THR A 141 -20.05 14.15 -8.60
N GLY A 142 -19.56 13.70 -9.76
CA GLY A 142 -18.78 14.52 -10.71
C GLY A 142 -17.25 14.31 -10.66
N CYS A 143 -16.51 15.19 -11.34
CA CYS A 143 -15.05 15.19 -11.52
C CYS A 143 -14.44 13.98 -12.24
N LEU A 144 -15.29 13.08 -12.76
CA LEU A 144 -14.89 11.82 -13.40
C LEU A 144 -14.05 10.89 -12.52
N TYR A 145 -14.08 11.07 -11.19
CA TYR A 145 -13.34 10.22 -10.25
C TYR A 145 -13.90 8.79 -10.16
N ASP A 146 -15.06 8.50 -10.75
CA ASP A 146 -15.59 7.13 -10.86
C ASP A 146 -14.61 6.15 -11.54
N ARG A 147 -13.69 6.70 -12.34
CA ARG A 147 -12.67 5.99 -13.11
C ARG A 147 -11.32 5.88 -12.39
N HIS A 148 -11.19 6.52 -11.23
CA HIS A 148 -9.99 6.59 -10.40
C HIS A 148 -10.18 5.81 -9.08
N PRO A 149 -9.10 5.35 -8.44
CA PRO A 149 -9.14 5.05 -7.01
C PRO A 149 -9.47 6.31 -6.20
N VAL A 150 -10.03 6.15 -5.00
CA VAL A 150 -10.36 7.27 -4.11
C VAL A 150 -9.85 7.02 -2.69
N PHE A 151 -9.27 8.05 -2.08
CA PHE A 151 -8.90 8.01 -0.67
C PHE A 151 -10.16 7.94 0.21
N THR A 152 -10.08 7.17 1.29
CA THR A 152 -11.13 7.10 2.31
C THR A 152 -10.54 7.19 3.70
N LYS A 153 -11.36 7.48 4.71
CA LYS A 153 -11.00 7.36 6.13
C LYS A 153 -11.37 6.00 6.73
N LEU A 154 -11.81 5.04 5.90
CA LEU A 154 -12.12 3.70 6.39
C LEU A 154 -10.83 3.05 6.90
N PRO A 155 -10.83 2.48 8.12
CA PRO A 155 -9.67 1.76 8.60
C PRO A 155 -9.44 0.54 7.69
N CYS A 156 -8.17 0.21 7.49
CA CYS A 156 -7.87 -1.09 6.91
C CYS A 156 -8.44 -2.20 7.80
N PRO A 157 -8.89 -3.33 7.22
CA PRO A 157 -9.30 -4.46 8.01
C PRO A 157 -8.12 -4.87 8.88
N THR A 158 -8.28 -4.70 10.19
CA THR A 158 -7.33 -5.21 11.17
C THR A 158 -7.28 -6.71 10.94
N ALA A 159 -6.09 -7.26 10.67
CA ALA A 159 -5.91 -8.70 10.82
C ALA A 159 -6.45 -9.08 12.22
N PRO A 160 -7.23 -10.15 12.37
CA PRO A 160 -7.66 -10.58 13.69
C PRO A 160 -6.40 -10.77 14.54
N ASN A 161 -6.32 -9.98 15.61
CA ASN A 161 -5.27 -9.91 16.64
C ASN A 161 -4.17 -8.86 16.41
N SER A 162 -4.48 -7.61 16.74
CA SER A 162 -3.54 -6.77 17.49
C SER A 162 -4.31 -5.78 18.36
N THR A 163 -4.86 -6.27 19.47
CA THR A 163 -5.17 -5.43 20.62
C THR A 163 -3.83 -5.07 21.27
N SER A 164 -3.32 -3.88 20.99
CA SER A 164 -2.31 -3.24 21.83
C SER A 164 -3.01 -2.73 23.09
N PRO A 165 -2.76 -3.28 24.30
CA PRO A 165 -3.26 -2.69 25.52
C PRO A 165 -2.34 -1.53 25.92
N THR A 166 -2.91 -0.34 26.02
CA THR A 166 -2.30 0.82 26.67
C THR A 166 -1.85 0.46 28.09
N LEU A 167 -0.54 0.46 28.33
CA LEU A 167 0.04 0.32 29.67
C LEU A 167 -0.09 1.64 30.45
N PRO A 168 -0.58 1.64 31.70
CA PRO A 168 -0.54 2.80 32.60
C PRO A 168 0.89 3.11 33.06
N PRO A 169 1.18 4.36 33.51
CA PRO A 169 2.54 4.77 33.88
C PRO A 169 3.04 4.04 35.14
N PRO A 170 4.33 3.69 35.22
CA PRO A 170 4.90 2.98 36.35
C PRO A 170 5.06 3.90 37.59
N PRO A 171 4.79 3.41 38.82
CA PRO A 171 5.22 4.09 40.04
C PRO A 171 6.73 3.94 40.26
N SER A 172 7.34 4.96 40.87
CA SER A 172 8.76 5.07 41.22
C SER A 172 9.30 3.88 42.02
N PRO A 173 10.61 3.55 41.92
CA PRO A 173 11.16 2.31 42.43
C PRO A 173 11.37 2.38 43.95
N LEU A 174 10.82 1.41 44.67
CA LEU A 174 11.29 1.02 45.99
C LEU A 174 12.20 -0.20 45.84
N ALA A 175 13.29 -0.18 46.62
CA ALA A 175 14.44 -1.06 46.53
C ALA A 175 14.09 -2.56 46.42
N VAL A 176 14.69 -3.21 45.42
CA VAL A 176 14.59 -4.66 45.19
C VAL A 176 15.66 -5.37 46.04
N PRO A 177 15.31 -6.38 46.87
CA PRO A 177 16.28 -7.28 47.49
C PRO A 177 16.90 -8.24 46.45
N PRO A 178 18.12 -8.73 46.66
CA PRO A 178 18.82 -9.53 45.65
C PRO A 178 18.07 -10.84 45.33
N PRO A 179 18.07 -11.29 44.06
CA PRO A 179 17.34 -12.47 43.64
C PRO A 179 17.99 -13.77 44.16
N PRO A 180 17.19 -14.82 44.42
CA PRO A 180 17.70 -16.15 44.72
C PRO A 180 18.32 -16.81 43.47
N PRO A 181 19.20 -17.82 43.64
CA PRO A 181 19.87 -18.48 42.54
C PRO A 181 18.90 -19.24 41.62
N PRO A 182 19.23 -19.37 40.32
CA PRO A 182 18.34 -20.00 39.35
C PRO A 182 18.22 -21.52 39.57
N PRO A 183 17.05 -22.11 39.28
CA PRO A 183 16.87 -23.56 39.30
C PRO A 183 17.59 -24.23 38.10
N PRO A 184 17.92 -25.53 38.22
CA PRO A 184 18.59 -26.27 37.16
C PRO A 184 17.70 -26.42 35.91
N PRO A 185 18.31 -26.54 34.71
CA PRO A 185 17.56 -26.62 33.46
C PRO A 185 16.71 -27.90 33.39
N PRO A 186 15.45 -27.81 32.89
CA PRO A 186 14.65 -29.00 32.65
C PRO A 186 15.24 -29.80 31.47
N SER A 187 15.27 -31.12 31.64
CA SER A 187 15.66 -32.09 30.61
C SER A 187 14.75 -31.97 29.36
N PRO A 188 15.27 -32.20 28.15
CA PRO A 188 14.50 -32.07 26.93
C PRO A 188 13.47 -33.19 26.80
N VAL A 189 12.20 -32.81 26.71
CA VAL A 189 11.10 -33.70 26.33
C VAL A 189 11.12 -33.84 24.80
N PRO A 190 10.95 -35.05 24.22
CA PRO A 190 11.20 -35.33 22.82
C PRO A 190 10.20 -34.60 21.91
N VAL A 191 10.71 -33.63 21.17
CA VAL A 191 9.98 -32.99 20.06
C VAL A 191 9.88 -34.02 18.94
N SER A 192 8.66 -34.36 18.57
CA SER A 192 8.37 -35.20 17.40
C SER A 192 8.97 -34.52 16.16
N PRO A 193 9.84 -35.19 15.38
CA PRO A 193 10.46 -34.60 14.21
C PRO A 193 9.53 -34.77 13.01
N SER A 194 9.10 -33.67 12.43
CA SER A 194 8.88 -33.62 10.99
C SER A 194 9.42 -32.29 10.48
N PRO A 195 10.37 -32.34 9.54
CA PRO A 195 11.32 -31.26 9.34
C PRO A 195 10.65 -30.12 8.57
N ALA A 196 10.75 -28.91 9.11
CA ALA A 196 10.86 -27.74 8.26
C ALA A 196 12.18 -27.88 7.47
N SER A 197 12.12 -28.37 6.23
CA SER A 197 13.23 -28.18 5.31
C SER A 197 13.23 -26.72 4.89
N SER A 198 14.09 -25.92 5.53
CA SER A 198 14.29 -24.49 5.30
C SER A 198 15.01 -24.19 3.97
N GLY A 199 14.79 -24.99 2.92
CA GLY A 199 15.51 -24.88 1.65
C GLY A 199 15.03 -25.91 0.63
N ILE A 200 15.56 -25.83 -0.59
CA ILE A 200 15.25 -26.80 -1.65
C ILE A 200 15.65 -28.21 -1.18
N PRO A 201 14.84 -29.26 -1.39
CA PRO A 201 15.22 -30.64 -1.03
C PRO A 201 16.46 -31.11 -1.80
N THR A 202 17.23 -32.05 -1.24
CA THR A 202 18.48 -32.59 -1.81
C THR A 202 18.35 -33.05 -3.28
N GLY A 203 17.17 -33.54 -3.67
CA GLY A 203 16.87 -33.95 -5.04
C GLY A 203 16.62 -32.80 -6.03
N GLY A 204 16.57 -31.55 -5.58
CA GLY A 204 16.09 -30.41 -6.35
C GLY A 204 14.57 -30.45 -6.58
N VAL A 205 14.02 -29.34 -7.04
CA VAL A 205 12.59 -29.24 -7.37
C VAL A 205 12.33 -28.70 -8.76
N LEU A 206 11.27 -29.21 -9.40
CA LEU A 206 10.83 -28.70 -10.69
C LEU A 206 10.08 -27.38 -10.55
N VAL A 207 10.35 -26.49 -11.50
CA VAL A 207 9.51 -25.32 -11.77
C VAL A 207 8.73 -25.61 -13.04
N LEU A 208 7.41 -25.52 -12.93
CA LEU A 208 6.50 -25.77 -14.05
C LEU A 208 5.98 -24.45 -14.62
N ARG A 209 5.47 -24.49 -15.85
CA ARG A 209 4.65 -23.41 -16.38
C ARG A 209 3.32 -23.37 -15.61
N GLY A 210 2.88 -22.19 -15.20
CA GLY A 210 1.64 -22.03 -14.44
C GLY A 210 0.37 -22.42 -15.21
N SER A 211 0.43 -22.52 -16.53
CA SER A 211 -0.65 -23.03 -17.40
C SER A 211 -0.46 -24.50 -17.83
N ALA A 212 0.54 -25.20 -17.30
CA ALA A 212 0.79 -26.59 -17.62
C ALA A 212 -0.40 -27.50 -17.26
N THR A 213 -0.66 -28.49 -18.10
CA THR A 213 -1.66 -29.55 -17.88
C THR A 213 -1.01 -30.90 -17.56
N THR A 214 0.31 -30.99 -17.68
CA THR A 214 1.12 -32.19 -17.43
C THR A 214 2.38 -31.79 -16.69
N ASN A 215 3.00 -32.73 -15.99
CA ASN A 215 4.23 -32.48 -15.23
C ASN A 215 5.50 -32.86 -16.01
N THR A 216 5.41 -33.02 -17.33
CA THR A 216 6.48 -33.54 -18.19
C THR A 216 6.66 -32.73 -19.47
N GLY A 217 7.81 -32.93 -20.14
CA GLY A 217 8.13 -32.32 -21.43
C GLY A 217 8.09 -30.79 -21.38
N ASN A 218 7.39 -30.18 -22.33
CA ASN A 218 7.30 -28.72 -22.50
C ASN A 218 6.61 -27.96 -21.35
N SER A 219 6.13 -28.68 -20.34
CA SER A 219 5.54 -28.10 -19.13
C SER A 219 6.57 -27.76 -18.05
N VAL A 220 7.75 -28.37 -18.12
CA VAL A 220 8.87 -28.13 -17.21
C VAL A 220 9.69 -26.96 -17.75
N LEU A 221 9.92 -25.95 -16.91
CA LEU A 221 10.70 -24.75 -17.27
C LEU A 221 12.14 -24.85 -16.77
N GLY A 222 12.35 -25.53 -15.65
CA GLY A 222 13.67 -25.71 -15.09
C GLY A 222 13.64 -26.47 -13.76
N CYS A 223 14.82 -26.58 -13.17
CA CYS A 223 15.06 -27.25 -11.91
C CYS A 223 15.84 -26.35 -10.98
N LEU A 224 15.39 -26.26 -9.73
CA LEU A 224 16.09 -25.55 -8.68
C LEU A 224 16.88 -26.57 -7.84
N ARG A 225 18.18 -26.32 -7.64
CA ARG A 225 19.10 -27.13 -6.86
C ARG A 225 19.37 -26.50 -5.49
N PRO A 226 19.46 -27.31 -4.43
CA PRO A 226 19.84 -26.82 -3.11
C PRO A 226 21.28 -26.28 -3.12
N GLY A 227 21.52 -25.17 -2.42
CA GLY A 227 22.81 -24.49 -2.33
C GLY A 227 23.15 -23.60 -3.53
N GLU A 228 22.47 -23.79 -4.67
CA GLU A 228 22.70 -23.01 -5.90
C GLU A 228 21.51 -22.07 -6.20
N ASP A 229 20.28 -22.57 -6.06
CA ASP A 229 19.05 -21.89 -6.46
C ASP A 229 18.16 -21.47 -5.28
N ASP A 230 18.67 -21.50 -4.05
CA ASP A 230 17.86 -21.22 -2.85
C ASP A 230 17.27 -19.80 -2.85
N ASP A 231 17.91 -18.85 -3.53
CA ASP A 231 17.45 -17.47 -3.70
C ASP A 231 16.75 -17.22 -5.04
N THR A 232 16.51 -18.25 -5.86
CA THR A 232 15.93 -18.11 -7.19
C THR A 232 14.45 -17.73 -7.11
N LYS A 233 14.14 -16.53 -7.60
CA LYS A 233 12.79 -15.93 -7.61
C LYS A 233 12.20 -15.78 -9.01
N THR A 234 13.01 -16.02 -10.05
CA THR A 234 12.61 -15.84 -11.45
C THR A 234 13.09 -17.01 -12.32
N MET A 235 12.32 -17.34 -13.35
CA MET A 235 12.64 -18.35 -14.34
C MET A 235 12.09 -17.97 -15.71
N ALA A 236 12.90 -18.11 -16.75
CA ALA A 236 12.48 -17.88 -18.13
C ALA A 236 11.54 -18.99 -18.64
N GLY A 237 10.79 -18.71 -19.72
CA GLY A 237 9.95 -19.71 -20.40
C GLY A 237 8.44 -19.64 -20.10
N ALA A 238 8.01 -18.65 -19.31
CA ALA A 238 6.63 -18.20 -19.22
C ALA A 238 6.50 -16.73 -19.69
N GLN A 239 5.28 -16.20 -19.73
CA GLN A 239 5.01 -14.83 -20.17
C GLN A 239 5.64 -13.80 -19.22
N TYR A 240 5.68 -14.10 -17.93
CA TYR A 240 6.36 -13.30 -16.91
C TYR A 240 7.36 -14.19 -16.15
N PRO A 241 8.56 -13.68 -15.83
CA PRO A 241 9.62 -14.52 -15.30
C PRO A 241 9.50 -14.81 -13.80
N SER A 242 8.78 -14.01 -13.02
CA SER A 242 8.67 -14.23 -11.56
C SER A 242 7.94 -15.52 -11.23
N ILE A 243 8.53 -16.35 -10.35
CA ILE A 243 7.98 -17.66 -9.96
C ILE A 243 6.93 -17.46 -8.86
N ALA A 244 5.73 -17.97 -9.11
CA ALA A 244 4.62 -17.89 -8.19
C ALA A 244 4.55 -19.12 -7.25
N GLY A 245 4.20 -18.88 -5.99
CA GLY A 245 3.85 -19.94 -5.04
C GLY A 245 2.47 -20.53 -5.38
N GLN A 246 2.33 -21.85 -5.26
CA GLN A 246 1.03 -22.52 -5.35
C GLN A 246 0.96 -23.64 -4.32
N CYS A 247 -0.13 -23.66 -3.58
CA CYS A 247 -0.30 -24.58 -2.47
C CYS A 247 -1.36 -25.62 -2.80
N CYS A 248 -1.20 -26.81 -2.24
CA CYS A 248 -2.10 -27.92 -2.34
C CYS A 248 -2.42 -28.43 -0.95
N THR A 249 -3.63 -28.94 -0.79
CA THR A 249 -3.96 -29.78 0.38
C THR A 249 -3.19 -31.09 0.28
N SER A 250 -3.07 -31.82 1.39
CA SER A 250 -2.52 -33.17 1.43
C SER A 250 -3.26 -34.19 0.55
N ALA A 251 -4.51 -33.89 0.18
CA ALA A 251 -5.29 -34.65 -0.80
C ALA A 251 -5.02 -34.24 -2.26
N GLY A 252 -4.05 -33.35 -2.53
CA GLY A 252 -3.68 -32.90 -3.86
C GLY A 252 -4.61 -31.83 -4.48
N ARG A 253 -5.58 -31.30 -3.72
CA ARG A 253 -6.44 -30.21 -4.22
C ARG A 253 -5.67 -28.90 -4.32
N CYS A 254 -5.69 -28.32 -5.52
CA CYS A 254 -5.04 -27.07 -5.88
C CYS A 254 -5.67 -25.84 -5.25
N GLN A 255 -4.84 -25.01 -4.61
CA GLN A 255 -5.19 -23.73 -4.01
C GLN A 255 -4.11 -22.68 -4.28
N ARG A 256 -4.34 -21.85 -5.29
CA ARG A 256 -3.59 -20.59 -5.47
C ARG A 256 -4.11 -19.46 -4.60
N LYS A 257 -5.30 -19.65 -4.03
CA LYS A 257 -5.96 -18.73 -3.11
C LYS A 257 -6.32 -19.45 -1.84
N PHE A 258 -6.05 -18.83 -0.71
CA PHE A 258 -6.55 -19.24 0.59
C PHE A 258 -7.27 -18.05 1.21
N ASN A 259 -8.53 -18.21 1.62
CA ASN A 259 -9.38 -17.10 2.11
C ASN A 259 -9.37 -15.87 1.17
N ASN A 260 -9.44 -16.11 -0.15
CA ASN A 260 -9.34 -15.11 -1.21
C ASN A 260 -7.99 -14.38 -1.37
N VAL A 261 -6.97 -14.73 -0.58
CA VAL A 261 -5.61 -14.19 -0.70
C VAL A 261 -4.76 -15.11 -1.55
N CYS A 262 -4.03 -14.54 -2.50
CA CYS A 262 -3.11 -15.28 -3.36
C CYS A 262 -1.80 -15.61 -2.62
N VAL A 263 -1.20 -16.77 -2.89
CA VAL A 263 -0.01 -17.23 -2.15
C VAL A 263 1.18 -16.27 -2.28
N ALA A 264 1.38 -15.69 -3.47
CA ALA A 264 2.44 -14.73 -3.81
C ALA A 264 1.85 -13.42 -4.36
N GLU A 265 0.74 -12.95 -3.76
CA GLU A 265 -0.05 -11.80 -4.24
C GLU A 265 -0.67 -11.98 -5.65
N PRO A 266 -1.77 -11.30 -6.00
CA PRO A 266 -2.35 -11.40 -7.33
C PRO A 266 -1.42 -10.77 -8.38
N SER A 267 -1.20 -11.47 -9.50
CA SER A 267 -0.38 -10.92 -10.59
C SER A 267 -1.05 -9.70 -11.22
N THR A 268 -0.37 -8.55 -11.14
CA THR A 268 -0.81 -7.29 -11.73
C THR A 268 0.20 -6.88 -12.79
N ASN A 269 -0.22 -6.92 -14.07
CA ASN A 269 0.67 -6.68 -15.23
C ASN A 269 1.91 -7.59 -15.26
N GLY A 270 1.86 -8.76 -14.64
CA GLY A 270 3.00 -9.69 -14.57
C GLY A 270 3.94 -9.45 -13.40
N VAL A 271 3.58 -8.58 -12.47
CA VAL A 271 4.28 -8.39 -11.20
C VAL A 271 3.52 -9.16 -10.11
N ILE A 272 4.26 -9.97 -9.37
CA ILE A 272 3.83 -10.72 -8.19
C ILE A 272 4.85 -10.52 -7.07
N GLU A 273 4.49 -10.91 -5.85
CA GLU A 273 5.45 -11.01 -4.76
C GLU A 273 6.54 -12.03 -5.13
N GLN A 274 7.80 -11.61 -5.05
CA GLN A 274 8.93 -12.46 -5.42
C GLN A 274 9.36 -13.30 -4.21
N LEU A 275 8.81 -14.50 -4.15
CA LEU A 275 9.17 -15.50 -3.16
C LEU A 275 10.25 -16.43 -3.73
N ASN A 276 11.23 -16.81 -2.91
CA ASN A 276 12.07 -17.97 -3.19
C ASN A 276 11.34 -19.27 -2.78
N PHE A 277 11.96 -20.42 -3.03
CA PHE A 277 11.34 -21.71 -2.74
C PHE A 277 10.97 -21.88 -1.25
N ALA A 278 11.88 -21.51 -0.35
CA ALA A 278 11.68 -21.65 1.10
C ALA A 278 10.56 -20.73 1.61
N GLU A 279 10.52 -19.48 1.13
CA GLU A 279 9.46 -18.51 1.43
C GLU A 279 8.10 -19.01 0.93
N ALA A 280 8.03 -19.53 -0.29
CA ALA A 280 6.81 -20.10 -0.86
C ALA A 280 6.33 -21.34 -0.08
N ALA A 281 7.25 -22.23 0.31
CA ALA A 281 6.94 -23.39 1.14
C ALA A 281 6.44 -22.99 2.53
N ALA A 282 7.10 -22.03 3.18
CA ALA A 282 6.69 -21.50 4.47
C ALA A 282 5.30 -20.83 4.40
N ARG A 283 5.01 -20.13 3.30
CA ARG A 283 3.69 -19.52 3.05
C ARG A 283 2.60 -20.57 2.87
N CYS A 284 2.88 -21.69 2.19
CA CYS A 284 1.93 -22.80 2.14
C CYS A 284 1.73 -23.43 3.53
N ALA A 285 2.82 -23.64 4.28
CA ALA A 285 2.78 -24.24 5.60
C ALA A 285 1.98 -23.38 6.61
N SER A 286 2.05 -22.05 6.52
CA SER A 286 1.24 -21.15 7.37
C SER A 286 -0.26 -21.28 7.14
N PHE A 287 -0.68 -21.74 5.95
CA PHE A 287 -2.07 -22.07 5.64
C PHE A 287 -2.41 -23.55 5.91
N SER A 288 -1.52 -24.32 6.54
CA SER A 288 -1.65 -25.77 6.69
C SER A 288 -1.77 -26.51 5.35
N LEU A 289 -1.09 -25.99 4.32
CA LEU A 289 -0.99 -26.55 2.98
C LEU A 289 0.48 -26.88 2.66
N GLU A 290 0.71 -27.59 1.57
CA GLU A 290 2.05 -27.92 1.06
C GLU A 290 2.21 -27.45 -0.38
N LEU A 291 3.44 -27.36 -0.89
CA LEU A 291 3.64 -27.06 -2.31
C LEU A 291 3.05 -28.17 -3.19
N CYS A 292 2.52 -27.80 -4.35
CA CYS A 292 1.85 -28.76 -5.23
C CYS A 292 2.82 -29.67 -6.00
N GLU A 293 2.38 -30.89 -6.30
CA GLU A 293 3.03 -31.81 -7.27
C GLU A 293 2.57 -31.56 -8.72
N GLN A 294 1.86 -30.47 -8.98
CA GLN A 294 1.28 -30.18 -10.29
C GLN A 294 0.99 -28.69 -10.45
N SER A 295 0.81 -28.22 -11.68
CA SER A 295 0.38 -26.85 -11.93
C SER A 295 -1.11 -26.67 -11.62
N CYS A 296 -1.44 -25.68 -10.80
CA CYS A 296 -2.83 -25.37 -10.42
C CYS A 296 -3.52 -24.45 -11.42
N ARG A 297 -3.52 -24.86 -12.69
CA ARG A 297 -4.04 -24.06 -13.80
C ARG A 297 -5.48 -23.59 -13.52
N GLY A 298 -5.75 -22.32 -13.80
CA GLY A 298 -7.11 -21.77 -13.76
C GLY A 298 -7.70 -21.57 -12.36
N THR A 299 -6.94 -21.81 -11.28
CA THR A 299 -7.44 -21.60 -9.90
C THR A 299 -7.28 -20.14 -9.43
N GLY A 300 -7.05 -19.20 -10.34
CA GLY A 300 -6.98 -17.75 -10.08
C GLY A 300 -5.57 -17.19 -9.90
N CYS A 301 -5.49 -15.92 -9.46
CA CYS A 301 -4.27 -15.12 -9.23
C CYS A 301 -3.44 -14.81 -10.48
N LEU A 302 -3.93 -15.18 -11.67
CA LEU A 302 -3.24 -15.02 -12.96
C LEU A 302 -1.86 -15.71 -13.03
N TYR A 303 -1.60 -16.68 -12.14
CA TYR A 303 -0.34 -17.45 -12.13
C TYR A 303 -0.19 -18.35 -13.35
N ASP A 304 -1.24 -18.53 -14.17
CA ASP A 304 -1.15 -19.25 -15.44
C ASP A 304 -0.10 -18.67 -16.41
N ARG A 305 0.26 -17.41 -16.21
CA ARG A 305 1.23 -16.64 -17.01
C ARG A 305 2.65 -16.65 -16.41
N HIS A 306 2.82 -17.23 -15.23
CA HIS A 306 4.06 -17.27 -14.46
C HIS A 306 4.60 -18.70 -14.36
N PRO A 307 5.91 -18.90 -14.14
CA PRO A 307 6.42 -20.14 -13.58
C PRO A 307 5.82 -20.38 -12.18
N VAL A 308 5.73 -21.64 -11.75
CA VAL A 308 5.21 -22.00 -10.43
C VAL A 308 6.13 -22.99 -9.72
N PHE A 309 6.34 -22.77 -8.42
CA PHE A 309 7.07 -23.73 -7.57
C PHE A 309 6.27 -25.03 -7.42
N THR A 310 6.97 -26.16 -7.42
CA THR A 310 6.40 -27.48 -7.13
C THR A 310 7.27 -28.23 -6.13
N LYS A 311 6.71 -29.29 -5.53
CA LYS A 311 7.49 -30.26 -4.75
C LYS A 311 7.93 -31.48 -5.56
N LEU A 312 7.75 -31.46 -6.89
CA LEU A 312 8.20 -32.56 -7.74
C LEU A 312 9.73 -32.59 -7.76
N PRO A 313 10.36 -33.76 -7.60
CA PRO A 313 11.81 -33.87 -7.68
C PRO A 313 12.29 -33.56 -9.10
N CYS A 314 13.48 -32.99 -9.20
CA CYS A 314 14.16 -32.90 -10.49
C CYS A 314 14.36 -34.29 -11.11
N PRO A 315 14.22 -34.44 -12.43
CA PRO A 315 14.63 -35.68 -13.08
C PRO A 315 16.10 -35.88 -12.78
N THR A 316 16.42 -37.00 -12.13
CA THR A 316 17.78 -37.51 -12.15
C THR A 316 18.16 -37.68 -13.60
N ALA A 317 19.29 -37.09 -14.00
CA ALA A 317 19.85 -37.35 -15.32
C ALA A 317 19.79 -38.87 -15.56
N PRO A 318 19.35 -39.36 -16.72
CA PRO A 318 19.44 -40.78 -17.01
C PRO A 318 20.89 -41.15 -16.74
N ASN A 319 21.06 -42.06 -15.78
CA ASN A 319 22.34 -42.59 -15.38
C ASN A 319 23.11 -42.84 -16.68
N SER A 320 24.12 -42.01 -16.95
CA SER A 320 25.08 -42.28 -18.01
C SER A 320 25.64 -43.64 -17.65
N THR A 321 25.14 -44.65 -18.35
CA THR A 321 25.60 -46.01 -18.19
C THR A 321 27.07 -45.95 -18.53
N SER A 322 27.88 -46.24 -17.53
CA SER A 322 29.32 -46.46 -17.65
C SER A 322 29.60 -47.32 -18.89
N PRO A 323 30.58 -46.96 -19.73
CA PRO A 323 31.57 -47.93 -20.14
C PRO A 323 32.55 -48.21 -18.99
#